data_AF-A0A6B3CLR2-F1
#
_entry.id   AF-A0A6B3CLR2-F1
#
_cell.length_a   1.000
_cell.length_b   1.000
_cell.length_c   1.000
_cell.angle_alpha   90.00
_cell.angle_beta   90.00
_cell.angle_gamma   90.00
#
_symmetry.space_group_name_H-M   'P 1'
#
loop_
_entity.id
_entity.type
_entity.pdbx_description
1 polymer ?
#
loop_
_entity_poly.entity_id
_entity_poly.type
_entity_poly.pdbx_seq_one_letter_code
_entity_poly.pdbx_strand_id
1 'polypeptide(L)'
;MFQTLAIAVPSRLGMLFPDLVVTRLPDHTESDTHIPAALAELVVEVTSKSNARHDRISKPAAYATAGIPLHLLVDRWAPGGPPRRCTANRRVTS
;
A
#
# COMPACT_ATOMS: atom_id res chain seq x y z
N MET A 1 2.96 12.00 -10.46
CA MET A 1 1.64 11.35 -10.57
C MET A 1 1.67 10.09 -9.75
N PHE A 2 0.76 9.93 -8.80
CA PHE A 2 0.52 8.66 -8.11
C PHE A 2 -0.68 8.01 -8.80
N GLN A 3 -0.56 6.74 -9.15
CA GLN A 3 -1.71 5.95 -9.58
C GLN A 3 -2.49 5.57 -8.32
N THR A 4 -3.76 5.97 -8.25
CA THR A 4 -4.63 5.67 -7.10
C THR A 4 -5.71 4.72 -7.58
N LEU A 5 -5.37 3.44 -7.76
CA LEU A 5 -6.35 2.40 -8.04
C LEU A 5 -6.93 1.93 -6.71
N ALA A 6 -8.22 2.12 -6.49
CA ALA A 6 -8.85 1.66 -5.27
C ALA A 6 -9.28 0.19 -5.36
N ILE A 7 -9.42 -0.45 -4.19
CA ILE A 7 -9.99 -1.79 -4.05
C ILE A 7 -11.33 -1.67 -3.35
N ALA A 8 -12.40 -2.10 -4.02
CA ALA A 8 -13.73 -2.22 -3.42
C ALA A 8 -13.80 -3.50 -2.57
N VAL A 9 -14.16 -3.34 -1.28
CA VAL A 9 -14.32 -4.43 -0.33
C VAL A 9 -15.79 -4.46 0.13
N PRO A 10 -16.67 -5.23 -0.55
CA PRO A 10 -18.10 -5.27 -0.25
C PRO A 10 -18.40 -5.69 1.19
N SER A 11 -17.60 -6.62 1.74
CA SER A 11 -17.70 -7.11 3.12
C SER A 11 -17.49 -6.03 4.19
N ARG A 12 -16.96 -4.87 3.80
CA ARG A 12 -16.70 -3.74 4.70
C ARG A 12 -17.45 -2.47 4.30
N LEU A 13 -18.33 -2.55 3.28
CA LEU A 13 -19.05 -1.40 2.70
C LEU A 13 -18.10 -0.20 2.40
N GLY A 14 -16.89 -0.48 1.91
CA GLY A 14 -15.85 0.55 1.79
C GLY A 14 -14.80 0.28 0.71
N MET A 15 -14.00 1.31 0.46
CA MET A 15 -12.87 1.28 -0.47
C MET A 15 -11.54 1.31 0.30
N LEU A 16 -10.57 0.54 -0.17
CA LEU A 16 -9.18 0.60 0.27
C LEU A 16 -8.35 1.27 -0.82
N PHE A 17 -7.41 2.11 -0.42
CA PHE A 17 -6.52 2.85 -1.34
C PHE A 17 -5.07 2.43 -1.07
N PRO A 18 -4.64 1.27 -1.59
CA PRO A 18 -3.26 0.84 -1.49
C PRO A 18 -2.33 1.65 -2.39
N ASP A 19 -1.05 1.68 -2.05
CA ASP A 19 -0.04 2.36 -2.87
C ASP A 19 0.22 1.63 -4.19
N LEU A 20 0.09 0.30 -4.20
CA LEU A 20 0.21 -0.51 -5.41
C LEU A 20 -0.65 -1.77 -5.33
N VAL A 21 -1.24 -2.14 -6.47
CA VAL A 21 -2.07 -3.34 -6.64
C VAL A 21 -1.62 -4.08 -7.88
N VAL A 22 -1.51 -5.40 -7.76
CA VAL A 22 -1.41 -6.30 -8.91
C VAL A 22 -2.72 -7.06 -9.04
N THR A 23 -3.30 -6.99 -10.23
CA THR A 23 -4.51 -7.71 -10.63
C THR A 23 -4.19 -8.48 -11.91
N ARG A 24 -4.92 -9.57 -12.15
CA ARG A 24 -5.01 -10.10 -13.51
C ARG A 24 -5.65 -9.03 -14.39
N LEU A 25 -5.12 -8.88 -15.60
CA LEU A 25 -5.66 -7.93 -16.57
C LEU A 25 -7.13 -8.31 -16.83
N PRO A 26 -8.10 -7.46 -16.47
CA PRO A 26 -9.48 -7.67 -16.88
C PRO A 26 -9.57 -7.51 -18.40
N ASP A 27 -10.44 -8.29 -19.05
CA ASP A 27 -10.75 -8.16 -20.50
C ASP A 27 -11.26 -6.76 -20.90
N HIS A 28 -11.51 -5.88 -19.92
CA HIS A 28 -11.96 -4.51 -20.11
C HIS A 28 -11.12 -3.57 -19.25
N THR A 29 -10.18 -2.83 -19.85
CA THR A 29 -9.36 -1.86 -19.12
C THR A 29 -9.07 -0.64 -19.96
N GLU A 30 -9.83 0.44 -19.75
CA GLU A 30 -9.36 1.79 -20.09
C GLU A 30 -9.73 2.86 -19.05
N SER A 31 -10.66 2.62 -18.09
CA SER A 31 -11.08 3.73 -17.17
C SER A 31 -11.65 3.34 -15.80
N ASP A 32 -11.37 2.15 -15.26
CA ASP A 32 -11.88 1.82 -13.93
C ASP A 32 -10.98 2.38 -12.82
N THR A 33 -11.53 3.27 -12.00
CA THR A 33 -10.84 3.90 -10.85
C THR A 33 -10.74 2.94 -9.65
N HIS A 34 -11.42 1.80 -9.70
CA HIS A 34 -11.48 0.83 -8.61
C HIS A 34 -11.66 -0.60 -9.14
N ILE A 35 -11.12 -1.60 -8.46
CA ILE A 35 -11.36 -3.02 -8.75
C ILE A 35 -12.01 -3.74 -7.56
N PRO A 36 -12.81 -4.79 -7.78
CA PRO A 36 -13.22 -5.69 -6.71
C PRO A 36 -12.02 -6.36 -6.04
N ALA A 37 -12.04 -6.52 -4.70
CA ALA A 37 -10.97 -7.19 -3.97
C ALA A 37 -10.66 -8.61 -4.44
N ALA A 38 -11.66 -9.33 -4.95
CA ALA A 38 -11.50 -10.68 -5.49
C ALA A 38 -10.58 -10.75 -6.73
N LEU A 39 -10.33 -9.63 -7.41
CA LEU A 39 -9.42 -9.56 -8.56
C LEU A 39 -7.98 -9.19 -8.14
N ALA A 40 -7.79 -8.68 -6.91
CA ALA A 40 -6.47 -8.32 -6.42
C ALA A 40 -5.68 -9.58 -6.03
N GLU A 41 -4.56 -9.82 -6.70
CA GLU A 41 -3.65 -10.93 -6.37
C GLU A 41 -2.58 -10.50 -5.37
N LEU A 42 -2.11 -9.27 -5.46
CA LEU A 42 -1.13 -8.71 -4.54
C LEU A 42 -1.49 -7.26 -4.23
N VAL A 43 -1.47 -6.93 -2.95
CA VAL A 43 -1.55 -5.56 -2.46
C VAL A 43 -0.27 -5.17 -1.76
N VAL A 44 0.25 -3.99 -2.09
CA VAL A 44 1.47 -3.44 -1.50
C VAL A 44 1.17 -2.10 -0.83
N GLU A 45 1.62 -1.98 0.41
CA GLU A 45 1.53 -0.77 1.23
C GLU A 45 2.94 -0.28 1.57
N VAL A 46 3.19 1.02 1.42
CA VAL A 46 4.45 1.66 1.75
C VAL A 46 4.24 2.57 2.95
N THR A 47 4.86 2.24 4.08
CA THR A 47 4.63 3.02 5.29
C THR A 47 5.19 4.44 5.16
N SER A 48 4.35 5.41 5.47
CA SER A 48 4.78 6.79 5.70
C SER A 48 4.95 7.05 7.21
N LYS A 49 5.73 8.09 7.56
CA LYS A 49 6.03 8.43 8.97
C LYS A 49 4.77 8.60 9.83
N SER A 50 3.68 9.10 9.23
CA SER A 50 2.41 9.38 9.89
C SER A 50 1.44 8.19 9.88
N ASN A 51 1.57 7.23 8.97
CA ASN A 51 0.60 6.13 8.81
C ASN A 51 1.11 4.75 9.21
N ALA A 52 2.40 4.62 9.57
CA ALA A 52 3.04 3.33 9.86
C ALA A 52 2.31 2.45 10.89
N ARG A 53 1.69 3.03 11.92
CA ARG A 53 0.92 2.24 12.90
C ARG A 53 -0.37 1.68 12.31
N HIS A 54 -1.05 2.44 11.46
CA HIS A 54 -2.31 2.03 10.83
C HIS A 54 -2.05 0.97 9.75
N ASP A 55 -0.99 1.14 8.96
CA ASP A 55 -0.55 0.17 7.93
C ASP A 55 -0.09 -1.16 8.54
N ARG A 56 0.46 -1.15 9.76
CA ARG A 56 0.90 -2.36 10.46
C ARG A 56 -0.23 -3.19 11.07
N ILE A 57 -1.35 -2.58 11.47
CA ILE A 57 -2.34 -3.23 12.34
C ILE A 57 -3.71 -3.33 11.68
N SER A 58 -4.23 -2.23 11.14
CA SER A 58 -5.62 -2.16 10.68
C SER A 58 -5.80 -2.67 9.25
N LYS A 59 -4.84 -2.36 8.37
CA LYS A 59 -4.92 -2.71 6.95
C LYS A 59 -4.78 -4.22 6.66
N PRO A 60 -3.86 -4.96 7.30
CA PRO A 60 -3.71 -6.39 7.02
C PRO A 60 -4.99 -7.19 7.32
N ALA A 61 -5.69 -6.86 8.41
CA ALA A 61 -6.96 -7.50 8.75
C ALA A 61 -8.05 -7.22 7.70
N ALA A 62 -8.10 -5.99 7.18
CA ALA A 62 -9.05 -5.63 6.12
C ALA A 62 -8.80 -6.39 4.81
N TYR A 63 -7.53 -6.54 4.40
CA TYR A 63 -7.17 -7.29 3.21
C TYR A 63 -7.39 -8.80 3.35
N ALA A 64 -7.12 -9.37 4.52
CA ALA A 64 -7.42 -10.77 4.81
C ALA A 64 -8.94 -11.06 4.72
N THR A 65 -9.77 -10.20 5.32
CA THR A 65 -11.24 -10.32 5.20
C THR A 65 -11.74 -10.11 3.77
N ALA A 66 -11.00 -9.37 2.96
CA ALA A 66 -11.33 -9.15 1.55
C ALA A 66 -10.93 -10.34 0.64
N GLY A 67 -10.27 -11.37 1.18
CA GLY A 67 -9.87 -12.56 0.44
C GLY A 67 -8.62 -12.37 -0.43
N ILE A 68 -7.85 -11.31 -0.19
CA ILE A 68 -6.64 -11.03 -0.98
C ILE A 68 -5.53 -12.00 -0.56
N PRO A 69 -4.94 -12.76 -1.49
CA PRO A 69 -4.05 -13.86 -1.15
C PRO A 69 -2.67 -13.40 -0.66
N LEU A 70 -2.19 -12.22 -1.09
CA LEU A 70 -0.89 -11.70 -0.69
C LEU A 70 -0.95 -10.20 -0.36
N HIS A 71 -0.41 -9.85 0.82
CA HIS A 71 -0.25 -8.46 1.27
C HIS A 71 1.20 -8.21 1.69
N LEU A 72 1.85 -7.24 1.06
CA LEU A 72 3.24 -6.87 1.32
C LEU A 72 3.32 -5.47 1.93
N LEU A 73 4.01 -5.34 3.07
CA LEU A 73 4.24 -4.08 3.75
C LEU A 73 5.71 -3.65 3.62
N VAL A 74 5.97 -2.57 2.89
CA VAL A 74 7.30 -1.96 2.80
C VAL A 74 7.46 -0.92 3.91
N ASP A 75 8.17 -1.30 4.97
CA ASP A 75 8.28 -0.48 6.18
C ASP A 75 9.68 0.09 6.43
N ARG A 76 9.95 1.29 5.93
CA ARG A 76 11.20 2.02 6.19
C ARG A 76 11.31 2.51 7.64
N TRP A 77 10.21 2.49 8.39
CA TRP A 77 10.14 2.98 9.77
C TRP A 77 10.02 1.82 10.79
N ALA A 78 10.22 0.58 10.36
CA ALA A 78 10.20 -0.58 11.23
C ALA A 78 11.23 -0.43 12.36
N PRO A 79 10.85 -0.68 13.63
CA PRO A 79 11.85 -0.80 14.70
C PRO A 79 12.79 -1.96 14.35
N GLY A 80 14.07 -1.66 14.14
CA GLY A 80 15.08 -2.61 13.65
C GLY A 80 15.34 -2.58 12.14
N GLY A 81 14.70 -1.66 11.39
CA GLY A 81 15.00 -1.43 9.97
C GLY A 81 16.41 -0.84 9.74
N PRO A 82 16.91 -0.86 8.49
CA PRO A 82 18.23 -0.35 8.17
C PRO A 82 18.40 1.11 8.66
N PRO A 83 19.57 1.46 9.23
CA PRO A 83 19.77 2.78 9.80
C PRO A 83 19.49 3.85 8.76
N ARG A 84 18.80 4.91 9.18
CA ARG A 84 18.53 6.07 8.32
C ARG A 84 19.87 6.59 7.82
N ARG A 85 20.03 6.68 6.50
CA ARG A 85 21.20 7.34 5.92
C ARG A 85 21.20 8.78 6.40
N CYS A 86 22.10 9.12 7.32
CA CYS A 86 22.38 10.49 7.69
C CYS A 86 23.03 11.18 6.49
N THR A 87 22.27 11.97 5.73
CA THR A 87 22.86 12.94 4.82
C THR A 87 23.40 14.09 5.65
N ALA A 88 24.68 14.01 6.02
CA ALA A 88 25.39 15.14 6.59
C ALA A 88 25.42 16.26 5.54
N ASN A 89 24.75 17.37 5.84
CA ASN A 89 24.79 18.58 5.02
C ASN A 89 26.23 19.11 5.07
N ARG A 90 26.99 18.97 3.97
CA ARG A 90 28.34 19.51 3.87
C ARG A 90 28.22 21.03 3.87
N ARG A 91 28.35 21.64 5.04
CA ARG A 91 28.52 23.08 5.17
C ARG A 91 29.86 23.41 4.51
N VAL A 92 29.82 23.95 3.30
CA VAL A 92 30.98 24.61 2.69
C VAL A 92 31.10 25.93 3.43
N THR A 93 32.08 26.04 4.31
CA THR A 93 32.53 27.33 4.83
C THR A 93 33.55 27.87 3.84
N SER A 94 33.21 29.03 3.26
CA SER A 94 34.09 29.87 2.44
C SER A 94 35.27 30.44 3.23
#